data_AF-A0A8S4S3A6-F1
#
_entry.id   AF-A0A8S4S3A6-F1
#
_cell.length_a   1.000
_cell.length_b   1.000
_cell.length_c   1.000
_cell.angle_alpha   90.00
_cell.angle_beta   90.00
_cell.angle_gamma   90.00
#
_symmetry.space_group_name_H-M   'P 1'
#
loop_
_entity.id
_entity.type
_entity.pdbx_description
1 polymer ?
#
loop_
_entity_poly.entity_id
_entity_poly.type
_entity_poly.pdbx_seq_one_letter_code
_entity_poly.pdbx_strand_id
1 'polypeptide(L)'
;MTYGSETWSLTMGLIRRLRVTQRAMERAMLGVSLRDRIRNVEIRRRTKVTDIAQRVAKLKWQWAGHIVRRKDGRWGLKVLEWQPRTGKRSVGRPPTRWIDDIKRVAGSRWIQAAQNRGTWNSLQKTDRCPAVDVYRLM
;
A
#
# COMPACT_ATOMS: atom_id res chain seq x y z
N MET A 1 5.43 3.48 12.95
CA MET A 1 5.96 2.44 12.03
C MET A 1 5.78 2.76 10.54
N THR A 2 4.75 3.51 10.10
CA THR A 2 4.47 3.71 8.66
C THR A 2 5.22 4.88 8.00
N TYR A 3 6.20 5.48 8.68
CA TYR A 3 6.95 6.60 8.12
C TYR A 3 7.73 6.15 6.87
N GLY A 4 7.63 6.91 5.78
CA GLY A 4 8.27 6.58 4.50
C GLY A 4 7.67 5.40 3.75
N SER A 5 6.62 4.76 4.28
CA SER A 5 6.01 3.58 3.65
C SER A 5 5.32 3.88 2.31
N GLU A 6 4.97 5.13 2.06
CA GLU A 6 4.44 5.59 0.77
C GLU A 6 5.41 5.39 -0.41
N THR A 7 6.73 5.33 -0.19
CA THR A 7 7.74 5.21 -1.25
C THR A 7 8.11 3.76 -1.57
N TRP A 8 7.55 2.79 -0.84
CA TRP A 8 7.91 1.38 -0.98
C TRP A 8 7.13 0.65 -2.08
N SER A 9 7.78 -0.33 -2.72
CA SER A 9 7.09 -1.38 -3.48
C SER A 9 6.39 -2.34 -2.51
N LEU A 10 5.05 -2.39 -2.53
CA LEU A 10 4.29 -3.16 -1.54
C LEU A 10 4.23 -4.62 -1.95
N THR A 11 5.27 -5.37 -1.61
CA THR A 11 5.28 -6.82 -1.82
C THR A 11 4.44 -7.56 -0.77
N MET A 12 3.99 -8.77 -1.11
CA MET A 12 3.30 -9.65 -0.16
C MET A 12 4.12 -9.89 1.12
N GLY A 13 5.42 -10.12 0.95
CA GLY A 13 6.33 -10.37 2.07
C GLY A 13 6.46 -9.16 3.00
N LEU A 14 6.55 -7.95 2.44
CA LEU A 14 6.62 -6.71 3.23
C LEU A 14 5.36 -6.49 4.06
N ILE A 15 4.18 -6.62 3.44
CA ILE A 15 2.90 -6.44 4.14
C ILE A 15 2.71 -7.51 5.23
N ARG A 16 3.12 -8.77 4.97
CA ARG A 16 3.08 -9.83 5.99
C ARG A 16 3.94 -9.46 7.21
N ARG A 17 5.17 -8.98 6.99
CA ARG A 17 6.05 -8.53 8.09
C ARG A 17 5.43 -7.38 8.88
N LEU A 18 4.90 -6.37 8.20
CA LEU A 18 4.22 -5.24 8.84
C LEU A 18 3.03 -5.67 9.70
N ARG A 19 2.23 -6.63 9.23
CA ARG A 19 1.12 -7.20 9.99
C ARG A 19 1.58 -7.98 11.20
N VAL A 20 2.65 -8.77 11.09
CA VAL A 20 3.24 -9.48 12.24
C VAL A 20 3.67 -8.48 13.30
N THR A 21 4.38 -7.41 12.92
CA THR A 21 4.79 -6.37 13.86
C THR A 21 3.58 -5.66 14.48
N GLN A 22 2.55 -5.33 13.70
CA GLN A 22 1.29 -4.79 14.23
C GLN A 22 0.66 -5.71 15.29
N ARG A 23 0.58 -7.02 15.02
CA ARG A 23 -0.01 -7.99 15.95
C ARG A 23 0.81 -8.15 17.24
N ALA A 24 2.13 -8.01 17.16
CA ALA A 24 2.99 -8.00 18.34
C ALA A 24 2.72 -6.74 19.19
N MET A 25 2.64 -5.57 18.56
CA MET A 25 2.32 -4.30 19.24
C MET A 25 0.94 -4.32 19.89
N GLU A 26 -0.09 -4.80 19.19
CA GLU A 26 -1.45 -4.90 19.75
C GLU A 26 -1.53 -5.84 20.96
N ARG A 27 -0.78 -6.95 20.95
CA ARG A 27 -0.69 -7.85 22.10
C ARG A 27 -0.02 -7.18 23.29
N ALA A 28 1.11 -6.50 23.05
CA ALA A 28 1.81 -5.76 24.09
C ALA A 28 0.93 -4.67 24.71
N MET A 29 0.17 -3.92 23.89
CA MET A 29 -0.78 -2.92 24.37
C MET A 29 -1.87 -3.48 25.27
N LEU A 30 -2.33 -4.72 25.03
CA LEU A 30 -3.37 -5.38 25.81
C LEU A 30 -2.82 -6.21 26.98
N GLY A 31 -1.49 -6.30 27.13
CA GLY A 31 -0.85 -7.20 28.12
C GLY A 31 -1.11 -8.69 27.85
N VAL A 32 -1.43 -9.07 26.61
CA VAL A 32 -1.80 -10.45 26.24
C VAL A 32 -0.59 -11.20 25.72
N SER A 33 -0.37 -12.40 26.24
CA SER A 33 0.66 -13.32 25.79
C SER A 33 0.16 -14.27 24.69
N LEU A 34 1.07 -14.99 24.05
CA LEU A 34 0.69 -16.07 23.12
C LEU A 34 0.06 -17.27 23.85
N ARG A 35 0.29 -17.43 25.16
CA ARG A 35 -0.24 -18.54 25.97
C ARG A 35 -1.74 -18.42 26.20
N ASP A 36 -2.25 -17.19 26.18
CA ASP A 36 -3.69 -16.91 26.38
C ASP A 36 -4.55 -17.39 25.20
N ARG A 37 -3.91 -17.79 24.08
CA ARG A 37 -4.56 -18.34 22.86
C ARG A 37 -5.71 -17.47 22.33
N ILE A 38 -5.69 -16.17 22.62
CA ILE A 38 -6.70 -15.22 22.14
C ILE A 38 -6.57 -15.05 20.63
N ARG A 39 -7.69 -15.20 19.92
CA ARG A 39 -7.75 -15.05 18.46
C ARG A 39 -7.41 -13.63 18.04
N ASN A 40 -6.72 -13.49 16.90
CA ASN A 40 -6.37 -12.17 16.33
C ASN A 40 -7.61 -11.29 16.04
N VAL A 41 -8.75 -11.90 15.74
CA VAL A 41 -10.02 -11.18 15.53
C VAL A 41 -10.48 -10.49 16.81
N GLU A 42 -10.32 -11.14 17.96
CA GLU A 42 -10.68 -10.57 19.26
C GLU A 42 -9.74 -9.43 19.65
N ILE A 43 -8.44 -9.60 19.42
CA ILE A 43 -7.44 -8.55 19.63
C ILE A 43 -7.78 -7.30 18.80
N ARG A 44 -8.11 -7.49 17.51
CA ARG A 44 -8.55 -6.39 16.62
C ARG A 44 -9.84 -5.73 17.12
N ARG A 45 -10.80 -6.50 17.61
CA ARG A 45 -12.07 -5.98 18.15
C ARG A 45 -11.83 -5.07 19.35
N ARG A 46 -10.90 -5.44 20.23
CA ARG A 46 -10.54 -4.66 21.43
C ARG A 46 -9.77 -3.39 21.09
N THR A 47 -8.75 -3.48 20.23
CA THR A 47 -7.89 -2.33 19.93
C THR A 47 -8.53 -1.34 18.96
N LYS A 48 -9.45 -1.79 18.10
CA LYS A 48 -10.08 -0.98 17.02
C LYS A 48 -9.08 -0.28 16.10
N VAL A 49 -7.84 -0.76 16.04
CA VAL A 49 -6.78 -0.19 15.21
C VAL A 49 -7.00 -0.59 13.75
N THR A 50 -6.84 0.37 12.83
CA THR A 50 -6.94 0.13 11.39
C THR A 50 -5.87 -0.86 10.91
N ASP A 51 -6.17 -1.70 9.92
CA ASP A 51 -5.16 -2.61 9.37
C ASP A 51 -4.01 -1.82 8.74
N ILE A 52 -2.77 -2.20 9.08
CA ILE A 52 -1.60 -1.48 8.56
C ILE A 52 -1.51 -1.54 7.04
N ALA A 53 -1.96 -2.62 6.39
CA ALA A 53 -1.95 -2.71 4.94
C ALA A 53 -2.86 -1.63 4.32
N GLN A 54 -4.04 -1.40 4.91
CA GLN A 54 -4.94 -0.31 4.51
C GLN A 54 -4.29 1.05 4.71
N ARG A 55 -3.62 1.26 5.86
CA ARG A 55 -2.96 2.53 6.16
C ARG A 55 -1.84 2.84 5.17
N VAL A 56 -0.97 1.88 4.90
CA VAL A 56 0.17 2.02 3.98
C VAL A 56 -0.32 2.21 2.54
N ALA A 57 -1.30 1.42 2.09
CA ALA A 57 -1.89 1.59 0.77
C ALA A 57 -2.52 2.98 0.60
N LYS A 58 -3.22 3.48 1.64
CA LYS A 58 -3.78 4.84 1.65
C LYS A 58 -2.71 5.92 1.56
N LEU A 59 -1.63 5.81 2.33
CA LEU A 59 -0.51 6.76 2.29
C LEU A 59 0.15 6.79 0.90
N LYS A 60 0.44 5.60 0.35
CA LYS A 60 0.98 5.46 -1.01
C LYS A 60 0.07 6.09 -2.07
N TRP A 61 -1.25 5.87 -1.99
CA TRP A 61 -2.22 6.47 -2.91
C TRP A 61 -2.26 7.99 -2.82
N GLN A 62 -2.24 8.54 -1.59
CA GLN A 62 -2.23 9.97 -1.35
C GLN A 62 -0.94 10.60 -1.90
N TRP A 63 0.21 9.97 -1.65
CA TRP A 63 1.51 10.42 -2.12
C TRP A 63 1.61 10.39 -3.65
N ALA A 64 1.11 9.33 -4.30
CA ALA A 64 1.07 9.22 -5.75
C ALA A 64 0.31 10.39 -6.39
N GLY A 65 -0.90 10.66 -5.89
CA GLY A 65 -1.68 11.81 -6.37
C GLY A 65 -1.02 13.15 -6.06
N HIS A 66 -0.37 13.26 -4.90
CA HIS A 66 0.37 14.47 -4.52
C HIS A 66 1.52 14.77 -5.47
N ILE A 67 2.33 13.76 -5.82
CA ILE A 67 3.45 13.95 -6.76
C ILE A 67 2.96 14.36 -8.14
N VAL A 68 1.91 13.74 -8.66
CA VAL A 68 1.38 14.07 -9.99
C VAL A 68 0.90 15.52 -10.06
N ARG A 69 0.22 16.01 -9.02
CA ARG A 69 -0.35 17.38 -9.01
C ARG A 69 0.67 18.46 -8.67
N ARG A 70 1.86 18.07 -8.23
CA ARG A 70 2.92 18.99 -7.82
C ARG A 70 3.60 19.58 -9.06
N LYS A 71 3.76 20.90 -9.10
CA LYS A 71 4.33 21.66 -10.25
C LYS A 71 5.73 22.22 -9.98
N ASP A 72 6.40 21.78 -8.93
CA ASP A 72 7.66 22.35 -8.43
C ASP A 72 8.92 21.94 -9.22
N GLY A 73 8.76 21.32 -10.39
CA GLY A 73 9.87 20.90 -11.27
C GLY A 73 10.77 19.80 -10.69
N ARG A 74 10.45 19.23 -9.52
CA ARG A 74 11.27 18.20 -8.88
C ARG A 74 11.24 16.88 -9.66
N TRP A 75 12.29 16.09 -9.49
CA TRP A 75 12.47 14.84 -10.21
C TRP A 75 11.51 13.72 -9.78
N GLY A 76 10.70 13.91 -8.73
CA GLY A 76 9.81 12.87 -8.21
C GLY A 76 8.90 12.27 -9.28
N LEU A 77 8.24 13.08 -10.10
CA LEU A 77 7.41 12.59 -11.20
C LEU A 77 8.26 11.92 -12.30
N LYS A 78 9.40 12.52 -12.65
CA LYS A 78 10.32 11.97 -13.67
C LYS A 78 10.84 10.59 -13.29
N VAL A 79 11.23 10.38 -12.03
CA VAL A 79 11.69 9.09 -11.49
C VAL A 79 10.57 8.06 -11.49
N LEU A 80 9.34 8.48 -11.17
CA LEU A 80 8.17 7.59 -11.22
C LEU A 80 7.78 7.20 -12.65
N GLU A 81 7.92 8.08 -13.63
CA GLU A 81 7.65 7.76 -15.03
C GLU A 81 8.78 6.95 -15.66
N TRP A 82 10.00 7.10 -15.15
CA TRP A 82 11.18 6.51 -15.75
C TRP A 82 11.08 4.99 -15.83
N GLN A 83 11.15 4.51 -17.07
CA GLN A 83 11.22 3.09 -17.39
C GLN A 83 12.41 2.88 -18.33
N PRO A 84 13.34 1.96 -18.02
CA PRO A 84 14.42 1.62 -18.93
C PRO A 84 13.86 1.16 -20.27
N ARG A 85 14.32 1.77 -21.37
CA ARG A 85 13.95 1.37 -22.75
C ARG A 85 14.72 0.13 -23.21
N THR A 86 15.88 -0.12 -22.59
CA THR A 86 16.77 -1.23 -22.93
C THR A 86 16.49 -2.41 -22.00
N GLY A 87 16.25 -3.58 -22.58
CA GLY A 87 16.02 -4.84 -21.85
C GLY A 87 14.56 -5.26 -21.71
N LYS A 88 14.33 -6.57 -21.71
CA LYS A 88 13.02 -7.18 -21.44
C LYS A 88 12.94 -7.59 -19.98
N ARG A 89 11.74 -7.53 -19.39
CA ARG A 89 11.50 -8.10 -18.05
C ARG A 89 11.47 -9.62 -18.13
N SER A 90 11.88 -10.27 -17.03
CA SER A 90 11.67 -11.70 -16.87
C SER A 90 10.17 -12.03 -16.96
N VAL A 91 9.87 -13.13 -17.64
CA VAL A 91 8.51 -13.64 -17.81
C VAL A 91 8.10 -14.43 -16.55
N GLY A 92 6.82 -14.42 -16.20
CA GLY A 92 6.28 -15.14 -15.04
C GLY A 92 6.19 -14.25 -13.80
N ARG A 93 7.23 -14.26 -12.96
CA ARG A 93 7.24 -13.55 -11.66
C ARG A 93 8.27 -12.40 -11.63
N PRO A 94 8.08 -11.34 -12.42
CA PRO A 94 8.96 -10.19 -12.36
C PRO A 94 8.87 -9.49 -11.00
N PRO A 95 9.94 -8.84 -10.52
CA PRO A 95 9.90 -8.04 -9.30
C PRO A 95 8.85 -6.93 -9.37
N THR A 96 8.08 -6.76 -8.29
CA THR A 96 7.06 -5.72 -8.13
C THR A 96 7.70 -4.34 -8.11
N ARG A 97 7.27 -3.46 -9.01
CA ARG A 97 7.61 -2.03 -8.99
C ARG A 97 6.63 -1.26 -8.12
N TRP A 98 7.06 -0.08 -7.68
CA TRP A 98 6.23 0.83 -6.91
C TRP A 98 4.90 1.16 -7.62
N ILE A 99 4.94 1.36 -8.93
CA ILE A 99 3.80 1.78 -9.77
C ILE A 99 2.78 0.64 -9.98
N ASP A 100 3.19 -0.62 -9.86
CA ASP A 100 2.36 -1.77 -10.24
C ASP A 100 1.06 -1.81 -9.43
N ASP A 101 1.11 -1.43 -8.14
CA ASP A 101 -0.07 -1.31 -7.28
C ASP A 101 -1.06 -0.25 -7.74
N ILE A 102 -0.54 0.88 -8.24
CA ILE A 102 -1.35 2.01 -8.70
C ILE A 102 -1.96 1.69 -10.06
N LYS A 103 -1.16 1.15 -10.99
CA LYS A 103 -1.64 0.73 -12.32
C LYS A 103 -2.70 -0.35 -12.23
N ARG A 104 -2.62 -1.23 -11.23
CA ARG A 104 -3.63 -2.26 -10.99
C ARG A 104 -5.01 -1.69 -10.64
N VAL A 105 -5.08 -0.49 -10.05
CA VAL A 105 -6.34 0.17 -9.64
C VAL A 105 -6.78 1.24 -10.64
N ALA A 106 -5.87 2.16 -10.99
CA ALA A 106 -6.17 3.31 -11.85
C ALA A 106 -5.84 3.06 -13.34
N GLY A 107 -5.31 1.89 -13.69
CA GLY A 107 -4.92 1.54 -15.05
C GLY A 107 -3.63 2.22 -15.52
N SER A 108 -3.31 2.04 -16.80
CA SER A 108 -2.08 2.57 -17.41
C SER A 108 -2.04 4.10 -17.44
N ARG A 109 -3.20 4.78 -17.52
CA ARG A 109 -3.34 6.24 -17.56
C ARG A 109 -3.53 6.87 -16.17
N TRP A 110 -3.04 6.23 -15.11
CA TRP A 110 -3.22 6.68 -13.73
C TRP A 110 -2.73 8.11 -13.47
N ILE A 111 -1.71 8.60 -14.20
CA ILE A 111 -1.22 9.99 -14.08
C ILE A 111 -2.32 10.98 -14.46
N GLN A 112 -3.05 10.72 -15.55
CA GLN A 112 -4.18 11.57 -15.95
C GLN A 112 -5.31 11.51 -14.92
N ALA A 113 -5.61 10.31 -14.42
CA ALA A 113 -6.63 10.10 -13.39
C ALA A 113 -6.28 10.79 -12.06
N ALA A 114 -4.99 10.84 -11.71
CA ALA A 114 -4.46 11.47 -10.51
C ALA A 114 -4.47 13.00 -10.57
N GLN A 115 -4.53 13.59 -11.76
CA GLN A 115 -4.59 15.04 -11.92
C GLN A 115 -5.87 15.63 -11.32
N ASN A 116 -7.01 14.97 -11.54
CA ASN A 116 -8.28 15.34 -10.93
C ASN A 116 -8.43 14.66 -9.55
N ARG A 117 -8.56 15.48 -8.50
CA ARG A 117 -8.62 14.98 -7.11
C ARG A 117 -9.90 14.20 -6.81
N GLY A 118 -11.02 14.56 -7.43
CA GLY A 118 -12.30 13.88 -7.26
C GLY A 118 -12.26 12.46 -7.80
N THR A 119 -11.83 12.29 -9.05
CA THR A 119 -11.62 10.97 -9.67
C THR A 119 -10.56 10.15 -8.95
N TRP A 120 -9.47 10.78 -8.50
CA TRP A 120 -8.43 10.08 -7.75
C TRP A 120 -8.94 9.52 -6.41
N ASN A 121 -9.79 10.28 -5.71
CA ASN A 121 -10.36 9.86 -4.43
C ASN A 121 -11.46 8.80 -4.61
N SER A 122 -12.24 8.84 -5.70
CA SER A 122 -13.27 7.81 -5.95
C SER A 122 -12.64 6.44 -6.27
N LEU A 123 -11.54 6.43 -7.03
CA LEU A 123 -10.76 5.21 -7.30
C LEU A 123 -10.19 4.57 -6.03
N GLN A 124 -9.91 5.36 -4.99
CA GLN A 124 -9.48 4.84 -3.69
C GLN A 124 -10.61 4.15 -2.92
N LYS A 125 -11.82 4.71 -3.01
CA LYS A 125 -13.02 4.24 -2.27
C LYS A 125 -13.68 3.03 -2.91
N THR A 126 -13.43 2.82 -4.20
CA THR A 126 -13.85 1.60 -4.87
C THR A 126 -13.07 0.48 -4.19
N ASP A 127 -13.72 -0.34 -3.36
CA ASP A 127 -13.15 -1.35 -2.46
C ASP A 127 -12.14 -2.33 -3.11
N ARG A 128 -11.95 -2.26 -4.43
CA ARG A 128 -10.87 -2.89 -5.18
C ARG A 128 -9.51 -2.22 -4.95
N CYS A 129 -9.13 -1.90 -3.71
CA CYS A 129 -7.72 -1.70 -3.39
C CYS A 129 -7.11 -3.10 -3.19
N PRO A 130 -6.42 -3.69 -4.18
CA PRO A 130 -6.07 -5.10 -4.15
C PRO A 130 -4.79 -5.33 -3.33
N ALA A 131 -4.30 -4.29 -2.64
CA ALA A 131 -3.40 -4.39 -1.50
C ALA A 131 -4.11 -4.86 -0.21
N VAL A 132 -5.45 -4.94 -0.20
CA VAL A 132 -6.22 -5.41 0.95
C VAL A 132 -7.05 -6.65 0.65
N ASP A 133 -7.63 -6.81 -0.55
CA ASP A 133 -8.44 -8.00 -0.89
C ASP A 133 -7.61 -9.26 -1.16
N VAL A 134 -6.45 -9.16 -1.83
CA VAL A 134 -5.47 -10.27 -1.92
C VAL A 134 -4.92 -10.64 -0.53
N TYR A 135 -5.07 -9.74 0.43
CA TYR A 135 -4.55 -9.86 1.79
C TYR A 135 -5.66 -10.09 2.82
N ARG A 136 -6.91 -10.32 2.39
CA ARG A 136 -8.08 -10.57 3.26
C ARG A 136 -8.48 -12.04 3.31
N LEU A 137 -8.05 -12.82 2.30
CA LEU A 137 -8.40 -14.24 2.10
C LEU A 137 -7.30 -15.23 2.48
N MET A 138 -6.28 -14.81 3.25
CA MET A 138 -5.33 -15.68 3.96
C MET A 138 -5.07 -15.18 5.37
#